data_AF-A0A3L6PTH2-F1
#
_entry.id   AF-A0A3L6PTH2-F1
#
_cell.length_a   1.000
_cell.length_b   1.000
_cell.length_c   1.000
_cell.angle_alpha   90.00
_cell.angle_beta   90.00
_cell.angle_gamma   90.00
#
_symmetry.space_group_name_H-M   'P 1'
#
loop_
_entity.id
_entity.type
_entity.pdbx_description
1 polymer ?
#
loop_
_entity_poly.entity_id
_entity_poly.type
_entity_poly.pdbx_seq_one_letter_code
_entity_poly.pdbx_strand_id
1 'polypeptide(L)'
;MAFFSSGSRALVEILMRMQSAERPMPVDHTFFEFGSIRYHVEASASDPENVYLSISTPSLSHEAAPSSTGLPEATLQETRKAYHKFAEVVEPPREGYVLTLKLNFSGLARPKDRVKAINQVSLLQSVVLSSQLRDMLGCLGPSGTMKLVYSQREPFFVSKTAEKIHAIFPMRFRDDTDLAIATSFFQELQDLGNSFARAPRCSWSPIPPPELRGEHVDRLTTNGGFVSFGVLSRHVRGKKRAAKTAWILLNFQAYVKYHIKCTRSHIQSRMRQRLEALTEVIQDASLRGNHDKTRSQAVLKKRRIKRRLISFAKANAKLQKGFRAILDKVKRLRLRIRVKGLDRLRRQCRCFAVPRLPVPPRTKEKEHRYHKLASVRSREQG
;
A
#
# COMPACT_ATOMS: atom_id res chain seq x y z
N MET A 1 3.47 0.05 -4.73
CA MET A 1 2.22 -0.19 -5.49
C MET A 1 1.13 0.60 -4.79
N ALA A 2 0.30 1.37 -5.48
CA ALA A 2 -0.64 2.28 -4.79
C ALA A 2 -1.89 1.55 -4.22
N PHE A 3 -2.39 0.52 -4.92
CA PHE A 3 -3.55 -0.29 -4.52
C PHE A 3 -3.26 -1.77 -4.78
N PHE A 4 -3.87 -2.66 -4.01
CA PHE A 4 -3.77 -4.10 -4.23
C PHE A 4 -4.63 -4.54 -5.42
N SER A 5 -4.05 -5.38 -6.27
CA SER A 5 -4.74 -6.04 -7.37
C SER A 5 -5.67 -7.11 -6.78
N SER A 6 -6.90 -7.19 -7.28
CA SER A 6 -7.83 -8.29 -6.97
C SER A 6 -7.48 -9.58 -7.69
N GLY A 7 -6.67 -9.49 -8.75
CA GLY A 7 -6.19 -10.65 -9.50
C GLY A 7 -4.82 -11.10 -9.02
N SER A 8 -4.68 -12.41 -8.81
CA SER A 8 -3.41 -13.09 -8.51
C SER A 8 -2.46 -13.01 -9.70
N ARG A 9 -1.28 -12.40 -9.51
CA ARG A 9 -0.25 -12.38 -10.55
C ARG A 9 0.43 -13.73 -10.72
N ALA A 10 0.61 -14.46 -9.62
CA ALA A 10 1.20 -15.79 -9.63
C ALA A 10 0.35 -16.76 -10.47
N LEU A 11 -0.99 -16.77 -10.29
CA LEU A 11 -1.89 -17.57 -11.12
C LEU A 11 -1.77 -17.23 -12.61
N VAL A 12 -1.71 -15.93 -12.95
CA VAL A 12 -1.54 -15.51 -14.35
C VAL A 12 -0.23 -16.02 -14.91
N GLU A 13 0.88 -15.85 -14.19
CA GLU A 13 2.21 -16.27 -14.65
C GLU A 13 2.30 -17.79 -14.82
N ILE A 14 1.79 -18.57 -13.85
CA ILE A 14 1.78 -20.04 -13.90
C ILE A 14 0.93 -20.53 -15.08
N LEU A 15 -0.33 -20.11 -15.16
CA LEU A 15 -1.25 -20.58 -16.20
C LEU A 15 -0.83 -20.13 -17.60
N MET A 16 -0.29 -18.91 -17.75
CA MET A 16 0.25 -18.45 -19.02
C MET A 16 1.45 -19.29 -19.45
N ARG A 17 2.36 -19.61 -18.52
CA ARG A 17 3.53 -20.43 -18.81
C ARG A 17 3.13 -21.83 -19.27
N MET A 18 2.13 -22.44 -18.62
CA MET A 18 1.57 -23.73 -19.02
C MET A 18 0.96 -23.69 -20.42
N GLN A 19 0.17 -22.66 -20.74
CA GLN A 19 -0.46 -22.51 -22.05
C GLN A 19 0.52 -22.19 -23.19
N SER A 20 1.69 -21.64 -22.86
CA SER A 20 2.76 -21.34 -23.83
C SER A 20 3.76 -22.49 -24.02
N ALA A 21 3.67 -23.56 -23.24
CA ALA A 21 4.63 -24.67 -23.30
C ALA A 21 4.40 -25.49 -24.58
N GLU A 22 5.49 -25.82 -25.29
CA GLU A 22 5.45 -26.64 -26.51
C GLU A 22 5.08 -28.10 -26.23
N ARG A 23 5.42 -28.59 -25.04
CA ARG A 23 5.10 -29.95 -24.58
C ARG A 23 4.36 -29.88 -23.25
N PRO A 24 3.40 -30.79 -23.00
CA PRO A 24 2.79 -30.91 -21.69
C PRO A 24 3.85 -31.10 -20.60
N MET A 25 3.81 -30.23 -19.60
CA MET A 25 4.72 -30.28 -18.46
C MET A 25 3.88 -30.58 -17.22
N PRO A 26 4.25 -31.60 -16.42
CA PRO A 26 3.61 -31.82 -15.14
C PRO A 26 3.87 -30.62 -14.23
N VAL A 27 2.83 -30.13 -13.57
CA VAL A 27 2.91 -29.02 -12.63
C VAL A 27 2.31 -29.50 -11.32
N ASP A 28 3.01 -29.26 -10.22
CA ASP A 28 2.49 -29.40 -8.86
C ASP A 28 3.08 -28.26 -8.04
N HIS A 29 2.31 -27.18 -7.91
CA HIS A 29 2.78 -25.93 -7.32
C HIS A 29 1.81 -25.42 -6.26
N THR A 30 2.29 -25.31 -5.02
CA THR A 30 1.58 -24.65 -3.92
C THR A 30 2.20 -23.28 -3.65
N PHE A 31 1.37 -22.25 -3.54
CA PHE A 31 1.83 -20.91 -3.15
C PHE A 31 0.78 -20.18 -2.30
N PHE A 32 1.23 -19.13 -1.63
CA PHE A 32 0.45 -18.37 -0.67
C PHE A 32 0.26 -16.93 -1.10
N GLU A 33 -0.93 -16.40 -0.85
CA GLU A 33 -1.27 -15.00 -1.08
C GLU A 33 -1.80 -14.32 0.19
N PHE A 34 -1.94 -13.00 0.10
CA PHE A 34 -2.44 -12.18 1.19
C PHE A 34 -3.84 -12.62 1.64
N GLY A 35 -4.08 -12.65 2.95
CA GLY A 35 -5.33 -13.16 3.54
C GLY A 35 -5.26 -14.62 4.00
N SER A 36 -4.05 -15.17 4.19
CA SER A 36 -3.82 -16.60 4.54
C SER A 36 -4.40 -17.54 3.48
N ILE A 37 -4.28 -17.14 2.22
CA ILE A 37 -4.82 -17.90 1.10
C ILE A 37 -3.74 -18.82 0.58
N ARG A 38 -4.14 -20.05 0.32
CA ARG A 38 -3.30 -21.07 -0.27
C ARG A 38 -3.91 -21.52 -1.58
N TYR A 39 -3.14 -21.43 -2.65
CA TYR A 39 -3.46 -22.00 -3.94
C TYR A 39 -2.62 -23.24 -4.18
N HIS A 40 -3.20 -24.21 -4.88
CA HIS A 40 -2.51 -25.37 -5.40
C HIS A 40 -2.91 -25.57 -6.85
N VAL A 41 -1.91 -25.60 -7.72
CA VAL A 41 -2.07 -25.80 -9.16
C VAL A 41 -1.42 -27.13 -9.50
N GLU A 42 -2.21 -28.05 -10.03
CA GLU A 42 -1.75 -29.37 -10.43
C GLU A 42 -2.16 -29.67 -11.87
N ALA A 43 -1.25 -30.21 -12.66
CA ALA A 43 -1.51 -30.75 -13.98
C ALA A 43 -0.65 -31.99 -14.21
N SER A 44 -1.24 -33.01 -14.82
CA SER A 44 -0.54 -34.26 -15.15
C SER A 44 -0.10 -34.27 -16.61
N ALA A 45 1.02 -34.93 -16.91
CA ALA A 45 1.42 -35.20 -18.29
C ALA A 45 0.47 -36.18 -18.98
N SER A 46 -0.24 -37.03 -18.22
CA SER A 46 -1.22 -37.98 -18.74
C SER A 46 -2.56 -37.34 -19.12
N ASP A 47 -2.85 -36.16 -18.59
CA ASP A 47 -4.07 -35.39 -18.84
C ASP A 47 -3.73 -33.91 -19.08
N PRO A 48 -3.14 -33.60 -20.25
CA PRO A 48 -2.53 -32.29 -20.51
C PRO A 48 -3.57 -31.16 -20.69
N GLU A 49 -4.82 -31.51 -20.98
CA GLU A 49 -5.89 -30.54 -21.24
C GLU A 49 -6.52 -30.00 -19.95
N ASN A 50 -6.38 -30.73 -18.85
CA ASN A 50 -7.00 -30.40 -17.58
C ASN A 50 -5.97 -29.92 -16.56
N VAL A 51 -6.26 -28.78 -15.93
CA VAL A 51 -5.48 -28.21 -14.84
C VAL A 51 -6.36 -28.08 -13.61
N TYR A 52 -5.96 -28.69 -12.51
CA TYR A 52 -6.67 -28.60 -11.24
C TYR A 52 -6.15 -27.40 -10.43
N LEU A 53 -7.04 -26.46 -10.15
CA LEU A 53 -6.78 -25.30 -9.29
C LEU A 53 -7.58 -25.44 -8.01
N SER A 54 -6.89 -25.67 -6.89
CA SER A 54 -7.50 -25.72 -5.57
C SER A 54 -7.19 -24.46 -4.76
N ILE A 55 -8.19 -23.92 -4.07
CA ILE A 55 -8.06 -22.74 -3.21
C ILE A 55 -8.51 -23.07 -1.78
N SER A 56 -7.71 -22.64 -0.82
CA SER A 56 -8.05 -22.59 0.60
C SER A 56 -8.05 -21.13 1.03
N THR A 57 -9.18 -20.68 1.59
CA THR A 57 -9.35 -19.32 2.11
C THR A 57 -10.06 -19.39 3.46
N PRO A 58 -9.72 -18.53 4.44
CA PRO A 58 -10.48 -18.42 5.68
C PRO A 58 -11.95 -18.11 5.40
N SER A 59 -12.85 -18.65 6.22
CA SER A 59 -14.26 -18.23 6.24
C SER A 59 -14.35 -16.79 6.75
N LEU A 60 -15.22 -15.99 6.12
CA LEU A 60 -15.52 -14.65 6.60
C LEU A 60 -16.30 -14.64 7.92
N SER A 61 -16.90 -15.76 8.33
CA SER A 61 -17.63 -15.89 9.60
C SER A 61 -16.72 -16.33 10.75
N HIS A 62 -16.90 -15.71 11.92
CA HIS A 62 -16.17 -16.04 13.15
C HIS A 62 -16.70 -17.31 13.85
N GLU A 63 -17.98 -17.65 13.62
CA GLU A 63 -18.71 -18.71 14.34
C GLU A 63 -18.97 -19.95 13.48
N ALA A 64 -18.40 -20.03 12.27
CA ALA A 64 -18.40 -21.29 11.55
C ALA A 64 -17.54 -22.29 12.34
N ALA A 65 -18.20 -23.30 12.89
CA ALA A 65 -17.52 -24.48 13.41
C ALA A 65 -16.54 -24.99 12.33
N PRO A 66 -15.37 -25.55 12.73
CA PRO A 66 -14.40 -26.12 11.78
C PRO A 66 -14.98 -27.26 10.92
N SER A 67 -16.22 -27.69 11.18
CA SER A 67 -16.96 -28.75 10.51
C SER A 67 -17.83 -28.31 9.32
N SER A 68 -17.96 -27.02 8.99
CA SER A 68 -18.58 -26.60 7.71
C SER A 68 -17.52 -26.57 6.61
N THR A 69 -17.16 -27.75 6.11
CA THR A 69 -16.01 -27.95 5.20
C THR A 69 -16.19 -27.38 3.78
N GLY A 70 -17.38 -26.83 3.46
CA GLY A 70 -17.73 -26.36 2.13
C GLY A 70 -17.98 -24.86 2.03
N LEU A 71 -17.74 -24.30 0.84
CA LEU A 71 -18.25 -22.96 0.50
C LEU A 71 -19.79 -22.96 0.49
N PRO A 72 -20.45 -21.83 0.81
CA PRO A 72 -21.89 -21.71 0.66
C PRO A 72 -22.35 -22.08 -0.76
N GLU A 73 -23.48 -22.78 -0.90
CA GLU A 73 -23.98 -23.24 -2.20
C GLU A 73 -24.18 -22.08 -3.19
N ALA A 74 -24.63 -20.91 -2.70
CA ALA A 74 -24.75 -19.70 -3.51
C ALA A 74 -23.40 -19.25 -4.11
N THR A 75 -22.31 -19.39 -3.36
CA THR A 75 -20.95 -19.10 -3.83
C THR A 75 -20.48 -20.14 -4.85
N LEU A 76 -20.80 -21.42 -4.66
CA LEU A 76 -20.50 -22.47 -5.64
C LEU A 76 -21.25 -22.23 -6.94
N GLN A 77 -22.55 -21.93 -6.90
CA GLN A 77 -23.36 -21.60 -8.08
C GLN A 77 -22.84 -20.35 -8.81
N GLU A 78 -22.46 -19.31 -8.07
CA GLU A 78 -21.86 -18.10 -8.68
C GLU A 78 -20.54 -18.42 -9.37
N THR A 79 -19.72 -19.30 -8.77
CA THR A 79 -18.45 -19.77 -9.32
C THR A 79 -18.68 -20.61 -10.58
N ARG A 80 -19.58 -21.61 -10.53
CA ARG A 80 -19.99 -22.41 -11.70
C ARG A 80 -20.41 -21.49 -12.84
N LYS A 81 -21.30 -20.52 -12.56
CA LYS A 81 -21.77 -19.56 -13.57
C LYS A 81 -20.67 -18.64 -14.10
N ALA A 82 -19.72 -18.22 -13.28
CA ALA A 82 -18.65 -17.32 -13.68
C ALA A 82 -17.63 -17.99 -14.62
N TYR A 83 -17.40 -19.28 -14.43
CA TYR A 83 -16.31 -20.02 -15.08
C TYR A 83 -16.75 -21.16 -16.00
N HIS A 84 -18.06 -21.41 -16.17
CA HIS A 84 -18.63 -22.53 -16.94
C HIS A 84 -18.06 -22.74 -18.36
N LYS A 85 -17.39 -21.75 -18.95
CA LYS A 85 -16.88 -21.81 -20.33
C LYS A 85 -15.60 -22.63 -20.45
N PHE A 86 -14.86 -22.75 -19.35
CA PHE A 86 -13.51 -23.34 -19.33
C PHE A 86 -13.16 -23.95 -17.97
N ALA A 87 -14.12 -24.09 -17.07
CA ALA A 87 -13.90 -24.69 -15.76
C ALA A 87 -15.14 -25.42 -15.25
N GLU A 88 -14.89 -26.52 -14.57
CA GLU A 88 -15.87 -27.31 -13.84
C GLU A 88 -15.48 -27.34 -12.36
N VAL A 89 -16.48 -27.26 -11.47
CA VAL A 89 -16.26 -27.41 -10.03
C VAL A 89 -16.16 -28.90 -9.72
N VAL A 90 -15.10 -29.31 -9.03
CA VAL A 90 -14.87 -30.72 -8.62
C VAL A 90 -15.45 -30.93 -7.23
N GLU A 91 -16.29 -31.96 -7.08
CA GLU A 91 -16.93 -32.34 -5.81
C GLU A 91 -16.68 -33.82 -5.48
N PRO A 92 -16.19 -34.14 -4.26
CA PRO A 92 -15.75 -33.21 -3.22
C PRO A 92 -14.48 -32.42 -3.63
N PRO A 93 -14.22 -31.24 -3.04
CA PRO A 93 -12.95 -30.54 -3.21
C PRO A 93 -11.78 -31.42 -2.78
N ARG A 94 -10.58 -31.15 -3.32
CA ARG A 94 -9.36 -31.85 -2.88
C ARG A 94 -9.09 -31.60 -1.40
N GLU A 95 -8.47 -32.59 -0.76
CA GLU A 95 -8.23 -32.59 0.68
C GLU A 95 -7.49 -31.33 1.15
N GLY A 96 -8.02 -30.66 2.17
CA GLY A 96 -7.47 -29.42 2.71
C GLY A 96 -7.78 -28.15 1.91
N TYR A 97 -8.67 -28.21 0.90
CA TYR A 97 -9.11 -27.06 0.13
C TYR A 97 -10.64 -26.89 0.22
N VAL A 98 -11.10 -25.64 0.08
CA VAL A 98 -12.54 -25.32 0.15
C VAL A 98 -13.21 -25.33 -1.22
N LEU A 99 -12.42 -25.29 -2.29
CA LEU A 99 -12.88 -25.33 -3.67
C LEU A 99 -11.76 -25.86 -4.57
N THR A 100 -12.13 -26.76 -5.49
CA THR A 100 -11.27 -27.21 -6.59
C THR A 100 -11.97 -26.97 -7.92
N LEU A 101 -11.28 -26.31 -8.85
CA LEU A 101 -11.70 -26.11 -10.23
C LEU A 101 -10.86 -26.98 -11.16
N LYS A 102 -11.53 -27.78 -11.99
CA LYS A 102 -10.93 -28.44 -13.16
C LYS A 102 -11.01 -27.47 -14.33
N LEU A 103 -9.88 -26.86 -14.68
CA LEU A 103 -9.76 -25.90 -15.77
C LEU A 103 -9.45 -26.64 -17.07
N ASN A 104 -10.20 -26.34 -18.12
CA ASN A 104 -9.95 -26.84 -19.47
C ASN A 104 -10.08 -25.70 -20.47
N PHE A 105 -8.97 -25.36 -21.14
CA PHE A 105 -8.91 -24.23 -22.08
C PHE A 105 -9.00 -24.67 -23.55
N SER A 106 -9.15 -25.97 -23.84
CA SER A 106 -9.16 -26.54 -25.20
C SER A 106 -10.27 -25.93 -26.07
N GLY A 107 -11.47 -25.74 -25.50
CA GLY A 107 -12.62 -25.12 -26.15
C GLY A 107 -12.45 -23.64 -26.50
N LEU A 108 -11.37 -22.99 -26.05
CA LEU A 108 -11.06 -21.60 -26.36
C LEU A 108 -10.05 -21.54 -27.53
N ALA A 109 -10.57 -21.46 -28.76
CA ALA A 109 -9.76 -21.49 -29.98
C ALA A 109 -8.80 -20.29 -30.13
N ARG A 110 -9.18 -19.10 -29.67
CA ARG A 110 -8.38 -17.87 -29.84
C ARG A 110 -7.44 -17.65 -28.65
N PRO A 111 -6.13 -17.35 -28.87
CA PRO A 111 -5.20 -17.02 -27.79
C PRO A 111 -5.68 -15.87 -26.89
N LYS A 112 -6.33 -14.85 -27.48
CA LYS A 112 -6.90 -13.72 -26.73
C LYS A 112 -7.98 -14.15 -25.74
N ASP A 113 -8.75 -15.20 -26.05
CA ASP A 113 -9.83 -15.67 -25.19
C ASP A 113 -9.29 -16.54 -24.05
N ARG A 114 -8.23 -17.31 -24.29
CA ARG A 114 -7.45 -17.99 -23.24
C ARG A 114 -6.86 -17.00 -22.23
N VAL A 115 -6.24 -15.91 -22.71
CA VAL A 115 -5.73 -14.85 -21.83
C VAL A 115 -6.83 -14.20 -21.00
N LYS A 116 -8.02 -13.98 -21.58
CA LYS A 116 -9.18 -13.47 -20.81
C LYS A 116 -9.63 -14.47 -19.75
N ALA A 117 -9.70 -15.76 -20.08
CA ALA A 117 -10.05 -16.82 -19.14
C ALA A 117 -9.07 -16.89 -17.97
N ILE A 118 -7.75 -16.89 -18.25
CA ILE A 118 -6.70 -16.84 -17.22
C ILE A 118 -6.85 -15.60 -16.33
N ASN A 119 -7.11 -14.43 -16.91
CA ASN A 119 -7.36 -13.22 -16.14
C ASN A 119 -8.63 -13.33 -15.27
N GLN A 120 -9.67 -14.04 -15.73
CA GLN A 120 -10.85 -14.33 -14.91
C GLN A 120 -10.53 -15.29 -13.76
N VAL A 121 -9.76 -16.35 -14.02
CA VAL A 121 -9.30 -17.30 -12.98
C VAL A 121 -8.48 -16.59 -11.92
N SER A 122 -7.64 -15.63 -12.31
CA SER A 122 -6.84 -14.85 -11.34
C SER A 122 -7.69 -14.08 -10.32
N LEU A 123 -8.96 -13.78 -10.64
CA LEU A 123 -9.91 -13.09 -9.77
C LEU A 123 -10.66 -14.03 -8.81
N LEU A 124 -10.38 -15.34 -8.82
CA LEU A 124 -11.15 -16.38 -8.11
C LEU A 124 -11.38 -16.03 -6.64
N GLN A 125 -10.33 -15.71 -5.88
CA GLN A 125 -10.46 -15.27 -4.49
C GLN A 125 -11.43 -14.09 -4.35
N SER A 126 -11.28 -13.06 -5.18
CA SER A 126 -12.13 -11.88 -5.08
C SER A 126 -13.60 -12.21 -5.35
N VAL A 127 -13.88 -13.17 -6.24
CA VAL A 127 -15.23 -13.66 -6.53
C VAL A 127 -15.77 -14.43 -5.33
N VAL A 128 -15.02 -15.40 -4.80
CA VAL A 128 -15.41 -16.22 -3.64
C VAL A 128 -15.74 -15.34 -2.43
N LEU A 129 -14.83 -14.44 -2.04
CA LEU A 129 -15.02 -13.57 -0.88
C LEU A 129 -16.15 -12.55 -1.08
N SER A 130 -16.31 -12.02 -2.30
CA SER A 130 -17.40 -11.09 -2.59
C SER A 130 -18.76 -11.78 -2.57
N SER A 131 -18.83 -13.05 -2.95
CA SER A 131 -20.04 -13.86 -2.91
C SER A 131 -20.45 -14.14 -1.47
N GLN A 132 -19.52 -14.68 -0.66
CA GLN A 132 -19.74 -14.91 0.77
C GLN A 132 -20.22 -13.64 1.51
N LEU A 133 -19.55 -12.50 1.28
CA LEU A 133 -19.97 -11.24 1.89
C LEU A 133 -21.39 -10.84 1.48
N ARG A 134 -21.77 -11.07 0.22
CA ARG A 134 -23.11 -10.75 -0.29
C ARG A 134 -24.18 -11.63 0.34
N ASP A 135 -23.91 -12.92 0.44
CA ASP A 135 -24.82 -13.90 1.04
C ASP A 135 -25.05 -13.55 2.52
N MET A 136 -23.96 -13.31 3.25
CA MET A 136 -23.97 -12.86 4.65
C MET A 136 -24.78 -11.57 4.85
N LEU A 137 -24.60 -10.57 3.99
CA LEU A 137 -25.38 -9.33 4.01
C LEU A 137 -26.86 -9.51 3.63
N GLY A 138 -27.17 -10.54 2.85
CA GLY A 138 -28.53 -10.96 2.56
C GLY A 138 -29.21 -11.55 3.80
N CYS A 139 -28.51 -12.42 4.53
CA CYS A 139 -29.01 -13.07 5.75
C CYS A 139 -29.26 -12.11 6.93
N LEU A 140 -28.54 -10.98 7.00
CA LEU A 140 -28.68 -9.97 8.07
C LEU A 140 -30.03 -9.22 8.09
N GLY A 141 -30.94 -9.45 7.14
CA GLY A 141 -32.23 -8.77 7.11
C GLY A 141 -32.11 -7.25 6.92
N PRO A 142 -33.08 -6.43 7.37
CA PRO A 142 -33.08 -4.98 7.17
C PRO A 142 -32.14 -4.22 8.12
N SER A 143 -31.86 -4.77 9.30
CA SER A 143 -30.96 -4.17 10.30
C SER A 143 -30.22 -5.25 11.09
N GLY A 144 -28.92 -5.07 11.28
CA GLY A 144 -28.12 -5.97 12.11
C GLY A 144 -26.62 -5.68 11.98
N THR A 145 -25.84 -6.10 12.97
CA THR A 145 -24.37 -6.02 12.94
C THR A 145 -23.78 -7.41 12.91
N MET A 146 -22.79 -7.63 12.05
CA MET A 146 -22.00 -8.86 12.04
C MET A 146 -20.52 -8.58 12.13
N LYS A 147 -19.80 -9.53 12.75
CA LYS A 147 -18.35 -9.59 12.76
C LYS A 147 -17.85 -10.39 11.56
N LEU A 148 -16.91 -9.81 10.82
CA LEU A 148 -16.20 -10.46 9.72
C LEU A 148 -14.74 -10.72 10.09
N VAL A 149 -14.26 -11.92 9.79
CA VAL A 149 -12.87 -12.33 10.01
C VAL A 149 -12.24 -12.68 8.67
N TYR A 150 -11.66 -11.68 8.00
CA TYR A 150 -10.88 -11.95 6.78
C TYR A 150 -9.41 -12.27 7.08
N SER A 151 -8.87 -11.64 8.10
CA SER A 151 -7.57 -11.99 8.68
C SER A 151 -7.81 -12.45 10.10
N GLN A 152 -7.34 -13.64 10.47
CA GLN A 152 -7.60 -14.26 11.79
C GLN A 152 -7.27 -13.34 12.98
N ARG A 153 -6.33 -12.40 12.81
CA ARG A 153 -5.88 -11.49 13.87
C ARG A 153 -6.61 -10.14 13.87
N GLU A 154 -7.35 -9.81 12.81
CA GLU A 154 -7.94 -8.49 12.61
C GLU A 154 -9.36 -8.60 12.04
N PRO A 155 -10.35 -8.80 12.93
CA PRO A 155 -11.74 -8.71 12.52
C PRO A 155 -12.10 -7.27 12.17
N PHE A 156 -13.11 -7.13 11.33
CA PHE A 156 -13.83 -5.88 11.12
C PHE A 156 -15.33 -6.17 11.17
N PHE A 157 -16.14 -5.14 11.38
CA PHE A 157 -17.58 -5.29 11.54
C PHE A 157 -18.29 -4.72 10.33
N VAL A 158 -19.42 -5.34 9.98
CA VAL A 158 -20.34 -4.79 9.02
C VAL A 158 -21.70 -4.67 9.68
N SER A 159 -22.18 -3.45 9.80
CA SER A 159 -23.52 -3.14 10.29
C SER A 159 -24.40 -2.68 9.14
N LYS A 160 -25.63 -3.18 9.08
CA LYS A 160 -26.63 -2.84 8.08
C LYS A 160 -27.73 -2.02 8.76
N THR A 161 -28.08 -0.91 8.12
CA THR A 161 -29.25 -0.09 8.42
C THR A 161 -30.10 0.01 7.16
N ALA A 162 -31.36 0.44 7.27
CA ALA A 162 -32.29 0.53 6.13
C ALA A 162 -31.72 1.22 4.88
N GLU A 163 -30.91 2.26 5.05
CA GLU A 163 -30.38 3.07 3.94
C GLU A 163 -28.91 2.80 3.58
N LYS A 164 -28.13 2.25 4.51
CA LYS A 164 -26.67 2.23 4.44
C LYS A 164 -26.05 1.02 5.12
N ILE A 165 -24.92 0.60 4.58
CA ILE A 165 -24.05 -0.41 5.18
C ILE A 165 -22.84 0.31 5.77
N HIS A 166 -22.55 0.06 7.04
CA HIS A 166 -21.40 0.56 7.76
C HIS A 166 -20.33 -0.53 7.81
N ALA A 167 -19.17 -0.27 7.24
CA ALA A 167 -17.99 -1.12 7.43
C ALA A 167 -17.06 -0.46 8.45
N ILE A 168 -16.83 -1.12 9.59
CA ILE A 168 -16.16 -0.55 10.76
C ILE A 168 -14.91 -1.38 11.08
N PHE A 169 -13.76 -0.72 11.07
CA PHE A 169 -12.44 -1.34 11.19
C PHE A 169 -11.78 -0.88 12.50
N PRO A 170 -11.69 -1.74 13.52
CA PRO A 170 -10.81 -1.52 14.66
C PRO A 170 -9.35 -1.65 14.20
N MET A 171 -8.57 -0.58 14.35
CA MET A 171 -7.21 -0.49 13.81
C MET A 171 -6.15 -0.72 14.89
N ARG A 172 -5.39 -1.82 14.80
CA ARG A 172 -4.39 -2.19 15.79
C ARG A 172 -2.97 -2.09 15.25
N PHE A 173 -2.10 -1.42 15.99
CA PHE A 173 -0.68 -1.24 15.67
C PHE A 173 0.20 -1.74 16.82
N ARG A 174 1.31 -2.41 16.50
CA ARG A 174 2.24 -2.91 17.52
C ARG A 174 3.25 -1.85 17.96
N ASP A 175 3.70 -1.02 17.02
CA ASP A 175 4.72 -0.01 17.26
C ASP A 175 4.07 1.37 17.43
N ASP A 176 4.48 2.13 18.45
CA ASP A 176 3.99 3.50 18.68
C ASP A 176 4.32 4.45 17.53
N THR A 177 5.42 4.21 16.82
CA THR A 177 5.76 4.96 15.60
C THR A 177 4.76 4.72 14.49
N ASP A 178 4.36 3.46 14.28
CA ASP A 178 3.37 3.10 13.26
C ASP A 178 2.00 3.66 13.65
N LEU A 179 1.65 3.65 14.96
CA LEU A 179 0.45 4.28 15.49
C LEU A 179 0.43 5.78 15.22
N ALA A 180 1.51 6.51 15.51
CA ALA A 180 1.60 7.95 15.25
C ALA A 180 1.39 8.29 13.76
N ILE A 181 2.02 7.52 12.86
CA ILE A 181 1.84 7.67 11.41
C ILE A 181 0.38 7.34 11.01
N ALA A 182 -0.20 6.28 11.60
CA ALA A 182 -1.58 5.87 11.33
C ALA A 182 -2.59 6.95 11.71
N THR A 183 -2.43 7.57 12.88
CA THR A 183 -3.31 8.63 13.37
C THR A 183 -3.36 9.79 12.38
N SER A 184 -2.21 10.27 11.90
CA SER A 184 -2.17 11.31 10.86
C SER A 184 -2.80 10.84 9.55
N PHE A 185 -2.60 9.57 9.17
CA PHE A 185 -3.22 9.00 7.98
C PHE A 185 -4.76 8.99 8.08
N PHE A 186 -5.33 8.64 9.22
CA PHE A 186 -6.79 8.59 9.40
C PHE A 186 -7.43 9.97 9.47
N GLN A 187 -6.77 10.94 10.10
CA GLN A 187 -7.22 12.33 10.08
C GLN A 187 -7.31 12.85 8.64
N GLU A 188 -6.26 12.67 7.84
CA GLU A 188 -6.25 13.05 6.42
C GLU A 188 -7.29 12.27 5.61
N LEU A 189 -7.48 10.98 5.88
CA LEU A 189 -8.50 10.17 5.22
C LEU A 189 -9.92 10.68 5.51
N GLN A 190 -10.20 11.09 6.74
CA GLN A 190 -11.48 11.68 7.11
C GLN A 190 -11.68 13.05 6.44
N ASP A 191 -10.69 13.94 6.52
CA ASP A 191 -10.81 15.30 6.02
C ASP A 191 -10.87 15.36 4.50
N LEU A 192 -9.90 14.73 3.83
CA LEU A 192 -9.82 14.72 2.37
C LEU A 192 -10.79 13.72 1.75
N GLY A 193 -11.00 12.55 2.36
CA GLY A 193 -11.89 11.53 1.82
C GLY A 193 -13.33 12.04 1.69
N ASN A 194 -13.79 12.82 2.67
CA ASN A 194 -15.13 13.40 2.66
C ASN A 194 -15.29 14.59 1.71
N SER A 195 -14.21 15.12 1.14
CA SER A 195 -14.30 16.11 0.06
C SER A 195 -14.79 15.50 -1.27
N PHE A 196 -14.65 14.18 -1.43
CA PHE A 196 -15.08 13.47 -2.64
C PHE A 196 -16.55 13.04 -2.54
N ALA A 197 -17.46 13.83 -3.12
CA ALA A 197 -18.91 13.59 -3.04
C ALA A 197 -19.39 12.19 -3.47
N ARG A 198 -18.67 11.53 -4.39
CA ARG A 198 -19.01 10.19 -4.91
C ARG A 198 -18.40 9.04 -4.10
N ALA A 199 -17.50 9.31 -3.17
CA ALA A 199 -16.89 8.29 -2.34
C ALA A 199 -17.81 7.90 -1.16
N PRO A 200 -17.61 6.70 -0.57
CA PRO A 200 -18.16 6.40 0.74
C PRO A 200 -17.70 7.43 1.77
N ARG A 201 -18.62 7.88 2.63
CA ARG A 201 -18.28 8.75 3.76
C ARG A 201 -17.37 7.98 4.71
N CYS A 202 -16.31 8.60 5.18
CA CYS A 202 -15.35 8.01 6.10
C CYS A 202 -15.37 8.79 7.42
N SER A 203 -15.28 8.10 8.55
CA SER A 203 -15.03 8.72 9.85
C SER A 203 -13.96 7.94 10.60
N TRP A 204 -13.23 8.63 11.47
CA TRP A 204 -12.31 8.03 12.41
C TRP A 204 -12.63 8.52 13.81
N SER A 205 -12.65 7.60 14.77
CA SER A 205 -12.92 7.90 16.18
C SER A 205 -12.06 7.00 17.07
N PRO A 206 -11.48 7.52 18.17
CA PRO A 206 -10.83 6.67 19.17
C PRO A 206 -11.83 5.79 19.93
N ILE A 207 -13.10 6.20 19.99
CA ILE A 207 -14.18 5.51 20.72
C ILE A 207 -15.00 4.65 19.74
N PRO A 208 -15.46 3.44 20.15
CA PRO A 208 -16.31 2.60 19.31
C PRO A 208 -17.56 3.35 18.83
N PRO A 209 -17.92 3.25 17.54
CA PRO A 209 -19.09 3.92 17.00
C PRO A 209 -20.39 3.21 17.47
N PRO A 210 -21.54 3.92 17.49
CA PRO A 210 -22.78 3.43 18.09
C PRO A 210 -23.32 2.14 17.46
N GLU A 211 -22.96 1.85 16.21
CA GLU A 211 -23.30 0.62 15.48
C GLU A 211 -22.70 -0.65 16.11
N LEU A 212 -21.69 -0.50 17.00
CA LEU A 212 -21.05 -1.58 17.75
C LEU A 212 -21.53 -1.66 19.20
N ARG A 213 -22.58 -0.93 19.59
CA ARG A 213 -23.17 -1.07 20.94
C ARG A 213 -23.66 -2.51 21.15
N GLY A 214 -23.29 -3.10 22.28
CA GLY A 214 -23.64 -4.48 22.64
C GLY A 214 -22.59 -5.53 22.25
N GLU A 215 -21.56 -5.18 21.46
CA GLU A 215 -20.44 -6.08 21.21
C GLU A 215 -19.53 -6.22 22.44
N HIS A 216 -18.94 -7.41 22.61
CA HIS A 216 -18.01 -7.69 23.70
C HIS A 216 -16.79 -6.75 23.67
N VAL A 217 -16.41 -6.23 24.85
CA VAL A 217 -15.30 -5.28 25.02
C VAL A 217 -13.98 -5.80 24.43
N ASP A 218 -13.68 -7.09 24.60
CA ASP A 218 -12.47 -7.73 24.06
C ASP A 218 -12.35 -7.61 22.54
N ARG A 219 -13.48 -7.49 21.84
CA ARG A 219 -13.50 -7.33 20.37
C ARG A 219 -13.29 -5.87 19.94
N LEU A 220 -13.57 -4.94 20.84
CA LEU A 220 -13.51 -3.49 20.62
C LEU A 220 -12.18 -2.87 21.09
N THR A 221 -11.35 -3.58 21.84
CA THR A 221 -10.03 -3.08 22.26
C THR A 221 -9.13 -2.76 21.07
N THR A 222 -8.76 -1.49 20.91
CA THR A 222 -7.94 -1.00 19.80
C THR A 222 -7.12 0.21 20.25
N ASN A 223 -5.89 0.36 19.72
CA ASN A 223 -5.04 1.53 20.01
C ASN A 223 -5.04 2.57 18.89
N GLY A 224 -5.37 2.19 17.64
CA GLY A 224 -5.47 3.11 16.50
C GLY A 224 -6.87 3.65 16.24
N GLY A 225 -7.82 3.39 17.13
CA GLY A 225 -9.23 3.77 16.99
C GLY A 225 -10.00 2.93 15.97
N PHE A 226 -11.14 3.47 15.54
CA PHE A 226 -12.11 2.87 14.64
C PHE A 226 -12.26 3.71 13.39
N VAL A 227 -12.06 3.09 12.23
CA VAL A 227 -12.35 3.71 10.92
C VAL A 227 -13.67 3.15 10.41
N SER A 228 -14.62 4.02 10.06
CA SER A 228 -15.95 3.61 9.60
C SER A 228 -16.23 4.16 8.21
N PHE A 229 -16.79 3.32 7.33
CA PHE A 229 -17.23 3.70 5.99
C PHE A 229 -18.74 3.53 5.82
N GLY A 230 -19.41 4.62 5.42
CA GLY A 230 -20.82 4.61 5.03
C GLY A 230 -21.01 4.24 3.57
N VAL A 231 -21.32 2.97 3.31
CA VAL A 231 -21.53 2.39 1.98
C VAL A 231 -23.03 2.45 1.62
N LEU A 232 -23.37 3.36 0.70
CA LEU A 232 -24.70 3.52 0.13
C LEU A 232 -24.91 2.65 -1.11
N SER A 233 -26.16 2.46 -1.52
CA SER A 233 -26.57 1.67 -2.69
C SER A 233 -25.83 2.06 -3.98
N ARG A 234 -25.50 3.34 -4.14
CA ARG A 234 -24.70 3.83 -5.29
C ARG A 234 -23.29 3.23 -5.38
N HIS A 235 -22.67 2.87 -4.26
CA HIS A 235 -21.32 2.30 -4.21
C HIS A 235 -21.29 0.81 -4.57
N VAL A 236 -22.45 0.14 -4.49
CA VAL A 236 -22.63 -1.29 -4.79
C VAL A 236 -23.55 -1.52 -5.99
N ARG A 237 -23.92 -0.46 -6.72
CA ARG A 237 -24.80 -0.56 -7.90
C ARG A 237 -24.14 -1.35 -9.03
N GLY A 238 -24.60 -2.59 -9.19
CA GLY A 238 -24.16 -3.55 -10.22
C GLY A 238 -23.03 -4.47 -9.75
N LYS A 239 -23.01 -5.70 -10.30
CA LYS A 239 -22.12 -6.80 -9.88
C LYS A 239 -20.63 -6.41 -9.82
N LYS A 240 -20.12 -5.72 -10.85
CA LYS A 240 -18.71 -5.29 -10.91
C LYS A 240 -18.33 -4.27 -9.83
N ARG A 241 -19.21 -3.30 -9.54
CA ARG A 241 -18.94 -2.29 -8.50
C ARG A 241 -19.03 -2.92 -7.11
N ALA A 242 -20.04 -3.75 -6.87
CA ALA A 242 -20.18 -4.48 -5.62
C ALA A 242 -18.93 -5.31 -5.31
N ALA A 243 -18.44 -6.11 -6.27
CA ALA A 243 -17.23 -6.92 -6.09
C ALA A 243 -15.98 -6.06 -5.81
N LYS A 244 -15.83 -4.93 -6.52
CA LYS A 244 -14.72 -4.00 -6.27
C LYS A 244 -14.80 -3.36 -4.88
N THR A 245 -15.99 -2.96 -4.44
CA THR A 245 -16.20 -2.37 -3.10
C THR A 245 -15.92 -3.41 -2.02
N ALA A 246 -16.43 -4.64 -2.16
CA ALA A 246 -16.11 -5.76 -1.27
C ALA A 246 -14.59 -6.00 -1.17
N TRP A 247 -13.90 -6.08 -2.32
CA TRP A 247 -12.45 -6.25 -2.36
C TRP A 247 -11.70 -5.15 -1.60
N ILE A 248 -12.09 -3.88 -1.79
CA ILE A 248 -11.47 -2.74 -1.10
C ILE A 248 -11.69 -2.83 0.40
N LEU A 249 -12.91 -3.14 0.85
CA LEU A 249 -13.25 -3.23 2.27
C LEU A 249 -12.51 -4.39 2.95
N LEU A 250 -12.53 -5.58 2.35
CA LEU A 250 -11.83 -6.76 2.86
C LEU A 250 -10.32 -6.51 3.03
N ASN A 251 -9.72 -5.74 2.12
CA ASN A 251 -8.29 -5.47 2.14
C ASN A 251 -7.91 -4.11 2.75
N PHE A 252 -8.85 -3.38 3.36
CA PHE A 252 -8.61 -2.03 3.86
C PHE A 252 -7.55 -1.99 4.98
N GLN A 253 -7.64 -2.87 5.99
CA GLN A 253 -6.66 -2.93 7.08
C GLN A 253 -5.25 -3.21 6.55
N ALA A 254 -5.13 -4.16 5.62
CA ALA A 254 -3.89 -4.50 4.96
C ALA A 254 -3.31 -3.32 4.17
N TYR A 255 -4.18 -2.58 3.49
CA TYR A 255 -3.82 -1.40 2.71
C TYR A 255 -3.22 -0.32 3.61
N VAL A 256 -3.89 -0.02 4.72
CA VAL A 256 -3.41 0.97 5.69
C VAL A 256 -2.04 0.57 6.24
N LYS A 257 -1.90 -0.66 6.71
CA LYS A 257 -0.62 -1.16 7.26
C LYS A 257 0.52 -1.14 6.25
N TYR A 258 0.24 -1.50 5.00
CA TYR A 258 1.21 -1.42 3.93
C TYR A 258 1.70 0.02 3.73
N HIS A 259 0.77 0.98 3.65
CA HIS A 259 1.13 2.38 3.43
C HIS A 259 1.83 3.02 4.62
N ILE A 260 1.50 2.65 5.86
CA ILE A 260 2.24 3.07 7.05
C ILE A 260 3.69 2.60 6.99
N LYS A 261 3.92 1.33 6.65
CA LYS A 261 5.28 0.79 6.45
C LYS A 261 6.03 1.52 5.34
N CYS A 262 5.35 1.82 4.22
CA CYS A 262 5.94 2.62 3.14
C CYS A 262 6.32 4.02 3.60
N THR A 263 5.46 4.71 4.35
CA THR A 263 5.71 6.04 4.90
C THR A 263 6.88 6.04 5.87
N ARG A 264 6.94 5.06 6.78
CA ARG A 264 8.07 4.87 7.70
C ARG A 264 9.39 4.69 6.94
N SER A 265 9.41 3.82 5.93
CA SER A 265 10.59 3.63 5.07
C SER A 265 10.97 4.91 4.32
N HIS A 266 9.99 5.69 3.86
CA HIS A 266 10.24 6.98 3.22
C HIS A 266 10.87 8.00 4.19
N ILE A 267 10.33 8.12 5.40
CA ILE A 267 10.89 8.98 6.45
C ILE A 267 12.33 8.58 6.76
N GLN A 268 12.60 7.29 6.96
CA GLN A 268 13.96 6.79 7.20
C GLN A 268 14.92 7.09 6.03
N SER A 269 14.43 7.00 4.79
CA SER A 269 15.21 7.38 3.62
C SER A 269 15.59 8.86 3.62
N ARG A 270 14.65 9.75 3.99
CA ARG A 270 14.91 11.19 4.14
C ARG A 270 15.88 11.48 5.27
N MET A 271 15.76 10.78 6.40
CA MET A 271 16.69 10.90 7.53
C MET A 271 18.11 10.51 7.11
N ARG A 272 18.29 9.42 6.36
CA ARG A 272 19.59 9.01 5.81
C ARG A 272 20.19 10.06 4.88
N GLN A 273 19.39 10.59 3.95
CA GLN A 273 19.84 11.69 3.06
C GLN A 273 20.27 12.93 3.84
N ARG A 274 19.56 13.27 4.92
CA ARG A 274 19.92 14.41 5.76
C ARG A 274 21.21 14.16 6.55
N LEU A 275 21.38 12.96 7.09
CA LEU A 275 22.60 12.54 7.79
C LEU A 275 23.82 12.59 6.86
N GLU A 276 23.69 12.07 5.65
CA GLU A 276 24.74 12.13 4.63
C GLU A 276 25.15 13.58 4.35
N ALA A 277 24.18 14.48 4.14
CA ALA A 277 24.44 15.89 3.90
C ALA A 277 25.14 16.59 5.09
N LEU A 278 24.75 16.28 6.32
CA LEU A 278 25.40 16.84 7.51
C LEU A 278 26.82 16.30 7.69
N THR A 279 27.02 15.01 7.41
CA THR A 279 28.33 14.37 7.48
C THR A 279 29.30 14.96 6.46
N GLU A 280 28.83 15.29 5.25
CA GLU A 280 29.63 15.99 4.25
C GLU A 280 30.10 17.36 4.77
N VAL A 281 29.22 18.12 5.43
CA VAL A 281 29.57 19.43 6.00
C VAL A 281 30.63 19.29 7.09
N ILE A 282 30.50 18.30 7.98
CA ILE A 282 31.47 18.05 9.06
C ILE A 282 32.84 17.65 8.47
N GLN A 283 32.85 16.75 7.49
CA GLN A 283 34.09 16.33 6.81
C GLN A 283 34.75 17.51 6.09
N ASP A 284 33.97 18.36 5.41
CA ASP A 284 34.47 19.56 4.75
C ASP A 284 35.04 20.58 5.75
N ALA A 285 34.44 20.71 6.94
CA ALA A 285 34.93 21.57 8.01
C ALA A 285 36.23 21.04 8.64
N SER A 286 36.29 19.74 8.92
CA SER A 286 37.51 19.09 9.46
C SER A 286 38.70 19.21 8.51
N LEU A 287 38.48 19.02 7.21
CA LEU A 287 39.51 19.20 6.17
C LEU A 287 39.96 20.67 6.01
N ARG A 288 39.15 21.65 6.44
CA ARG A 288 39.54 23.07 6.46
C ARG A 288 40.34 23.43 7.72
N GLY A 289 40.11 22.73 8.84
CA GLY A 289 40.85 22.92 10.09
C GLY A 289 42.24 22.28 10.08
N ASN A 290 42.41 21.15 9.39
CA ASN A 290 43.66 20.42 9.31
C ASN A 290 44.47 20.79 8.03
N HIS A 291 45.30 21.82 8.15
CA HIS A 291 46.46 22.21 7.30
C HIS A 291 46.29 22.98 5.97
N ASP A 292 47.24 23.92 5.82
CA ASP A 292 47.69 24.79 4.73
C ASP A 292 46.82 25.03 3.50
N LYS A 293 46.59 26.33 3.28
CA LYS A 293 45.60 26.96 2.38
C LYS A 293 45.71 26.56 0.89
N THR A 294 46.74 25.84 0.46
CA THR A 294 47.07 25.65 -0.96
C THR A 294 46.84 24.22 -1.49
N ARG A 295 46.88 23.16 -0.68
CA ARG A 295 46.65 21.76 -1.14
C ARG A 295 45.21 21.28 -0.93
N SER A 296 44.50 21.83 0.05
CA SER A 296 43.22 21.32 0.55
C SER A 296 42.06 21.56 -0.45
N GLN A 297 42.08 22.66 -1.21
CA GLN A 297 41.02 22.96 -2.20
C GLN A 297 40.99 22.00 -3.40
N ALA A 298 42.15 21.52 -3.87
CA ALA A 298 42.22 20.60 -5.02
C ALA A 298 41.78 19.16 -4.64
N VAL A 299 42.11 18.71 -3.41
CA VAL A 299 41.71 17.39 -2.89
C VAL A 299 40.20 17.35 -2.60
N LEU A 300 39.63 18.42 -2.03
CA LEU A 300 38.19 18.57 -1.81
C LEU A 300 37.39 18.56 -3.13
N LYS A 301 37.87 19.26 -4.17
CA LYS A 301 37.26 19.23 -5.51
C LYS A 301 37.32 17.84 -6.15
N LYS A 302 38.47 17.15 -6.12
CA LYS A 302 38.61 15.78 -6.68
C LYS A 302 37.76 14.74 -5.93
N ARG A 303 37.64 14.83 -4.60
CA ARG A 303 36.80 13.91 -3.80
C ARG A 303 35.30 14.15 -3.99
N ARG A 304 34.84 15.41 -4.08
CA ARG A 304 33.45 15.75 -4.42
C ARG A 304 33.05 15.23 -5.81
N ILE A 305 33.96 15.31 -6.79
CA ILE A 305 33.72 14.78 -8.14
C ILE A 305 33.67 13.24 -8.13
N LYS A 306 34.60 12.55 -7.46
CA LYS A 306 34.58 11.07 -7.35
C LYS A 306 33.34 10.55 -6.59
N ARG A 307 32.93 11.18 -5.49
CA ARG A 307 31.73 10.76 -4.73
C ARG A 307 30.43 11.06 -5.50
N ARG A 308 30.35 12.19 -6.21
CA ARG A 308 29.25 12.45 -7.16
C ARG A 308 29.20 11.40 -8.24
N LEU A 309 30.32 11.07 -8.88
CA LEU A 309 30.38 10.01 -9.90
C LEU A 309 29.96 8.64 -9.35
N ILE A 310 30.35 8.27 -8.13
CA ILE A 310 29.90 7.01 -7.49
C ILE A 310 28.40 7.06 -7.15
N SER A 311 27.87 8.22 -6.71
CA SER A 311 26.43 8.40 -6.47
C SER A 311 25.62 8.36 -7.76
N PHE A 312 26.12 8.94 -8.86
CA PHE A 312 25.50 8.91 -10.18
C PHE A 312 25.62 7.52 -10.82
N ALA A 313 26.72 6.79 -10.61
CA ALA A 313 26.87 5.41 -11.06
C ALA A 313 25.95 4.45 -10.29
N LYS A 314 25.84 4.59 -8.96
CA LYS A 314 24.89 3.81 -8.13
C LYS A 314 23.43 4.18 -8.41
N ALA A 315 23.15 5.46 -8.70
CA ALA A 315 21.83 5.92 -9.11
C ALA A 315 21.49 5.39 -10.52
N ASN A 316 22.40 5.45 -11.49
CA ASN A 316 22.17 4.95 -12.85
C ASN A 316 22.04 3.42 -12.91
N ALA A 317 22.83 2.66 -12.16
CA ALA A 317 22.70 1.21 -12.08
C ALA A 317 21.35 0.76 -11.46
N LYS A 318 20.80 1.54 -10.52
CA LYS A 318 19.45 1.31 -9.95
C LYS A 318 18.32 1.94 -10.78
N LEU A 319 18.57 3.00 -11.55
CA LEU A 319 17.57 3.69 -12.39
C LEU A 319 17.38 3.03 -13.76
N GLN A 320 18.44 2.52 -14.41
CA GLN A 320 18.34 2.07 -15.81
C GLN A 320 17.40 0.89 -16.01
N LYS A 321 17.24 0.00 -15.03
CA LYS A 321 16.31 -1.14 -15.14
C LYS A 321 14.83 -0.79 -14.90
N GLY A 322 14.52 0.36 -14.28
CA GLY A 322 13.15 0.72 -13.91
C GLY A 322 12.58 1.97 -14.58
N PHE A 323 13.42 2.95 -14.94
CA PHE A 323 12.93 4.28 -15.34
C PHE A 323 12.43 4.36 -16.78
N ARG A 324 12.98 3.60 -17.74
CA ARG A 324 12.48 3.62 -19.13
C ARG A 324 11.00 3.18 -19.22
N ALA A 325 10.61 2.15 -18.47
CA ALA A 325 9.23 1.66 -18.43
C ALA A 325 8.25 2.61 -17.71
N ILE A 326 8.75 3.44 -16.78
CA ILE A 326 7.94 4.40 -16.02
C ILE A 326 7.78 5.71 -16.80
N LEU A 327 8.83 6.17 -17.51
CA LEU A 327 8.79 7.41 -18.29
C LEU A 327 7.77 7.32 -19.44
N ASP A 328 7.67 6.15 -20.09
CA ASP A 328 6.70 5.92 -21.16
C ASP A 328 5.24 5.84 -20.67
N LYS A 329 5.03 5.50 -19.38
CA LYS A 329 3.72 5.59 -18.73
C LYS A 329 3.39 7.02 -18.29
N VAL A 330 4.38 7.77 -17.81
CA VAL A 330 4.19 9.16 -17.35
C VAL A 330 3.98 10.12 -18.52
N LYS A 331 4.63 9.91 -19.67
CA LYS A 331 4.38 10.70 -20.90
C LYS A 331 2.94 10.55 -21.41
N ARG A 332 2.31 9.38 -21.23
CA ARG A 332 0.88 9.18 -21.55
C ARG A 332 -0.09 9.83 -20.56
N LEU A 333 0.36 10.16 -19.35
CA LEU A 333 -0.47 10.76 -18.29
C LEU A 333 -0.38 12.29 -18.20
N ARG A 334 0.70 12.90 -18.71
CA ARG A 334 0.94 14.35 -18.61
C ARG A 334 0.10 15.22 -19.55
N LEU A 335 -0.80 14.65 -20.34
CA LEU A 335 -1.75 15.43 -21.15
C LEU A 335 -3.10 15.69 -20.46
N ARG A 336 -3.32 15.30 -19.19
CA ARG A 336 -4.69 15.40 -18.64
C ARG A 336 -4.93 16.01 -17.26
N ILE A 337 -3.95 16.34 -16.43
CA ILE A 337 -4.31 16.86 -15.09
C ILE A 337 -3.32 17.92 -14.58
N ARG A 338 -3.82 19.16 -14.46
CA ARG A 338 -3.20 20.28 -13.75
C ARG A 338 -3.97 20.47 -12.43
N VAL A 339 -3.39 20.08 -11.29
CA VAL A 339 -4.03 20.24 -9.96
C VAL A 339 -3.42 21.43 -9.22
N LYS A 340 -4.22 22.47 -8.97
CA LYS A 340 -3.93 23.52 -7.98
C LYS A 340 -4.28 22.98 -6.60
N GLY A 341 -3.34 22.95 -5.65
CA GLY A 341 -3.64 22.47 -4.30
C GLY A 341 -2.44 22.22 -3.38
N LEU A 342 -1.21 22.24 -3.88
CA LEU A 342 0.00 21.99 -3.08
C LEU A 342 0.52 23.21 -2.30
N ASP A 343 -0.14 24.37 -2.38
CA ASP A 343 0.34 25.61 -1.72
C ASP A 343 0.00 25.71 -0.23
N ARG A 344 -0.96 24.92 0.28
CA ARG A 344 -1.32 24.95 1.72
C ARG A 344 -0.30 24.22 2.62
N LEU A 345 0.30 23.13 2.13
CA LEU A 345 1.31 22.38 2.88
C LEU A 345 2.63 23.16 3.08
N ARG A 346 2.84 24.23 2.29
CA ARG A 346 3.98 25.14 2.44
C ARG A 346 3.78 26.19 3.54
N ARG A 347 2.54 26.50 3.92
CA ARG A 347 2.24 27.57 4.89
C ARG A 347 2.25 27.09 6.35
N GLN A 348 1.98 25.81 6.59
CA GLN A 348 1.83 25.25 7.93
C GLN A 348 3.16 24.75 8.56
N CYS A 349 4.23 24.60 7.77
CA CYS A 349 5.57 24.25 8.27
C CYS A 349 6.40 25.47 8.75
N ARG A 350 5.77 26.61 9.09
CA ARG A 350 6.45 27.80 9.64
C ARG A 350 6.62 27.78 11.17
N CYS A 351 6.58 26.61 11.81
CA CYS A 351 6.76 26.49 13.27
C CYS A 351 8.19 26.13 13.71
N PHE A 352 9.19 26.22 12.83
CA PHE A 352 10.61 26.22 13.24
C PHE A 352 11.30 27.50 12.72
N ALA A 353 11.05 28.61 13.41
CA ALA A 353 11.85 29.81 13.26
C ALA A 353 13.16 29.63 14.03
N VAL A 354 14.27 29.50 13.30
CA VAL A 354 15.63 29.56 13.87
C VAL A 354 15.94 31.03 14.19
N PRO A 355 16.44 31.38 15.39
CA PRO A 355 16.85 32.76 15.69
C PRO A 355 18.02 33.17 14.77
N ARG A 356 17.92 34.35 14.14
CA ARG A 356 19.03 34.94 13.40
C ARG A 356 19.96 35.65 14.38
N LEU A 357 21.20 35.20 14.50
CA LEU A 357 22.25 35.96 15.18
C LEU A 357 22.71 37.14 14.28
N PRO A 358 23.00 38.32 14.85
CA PRO A 358 23.42 39.48 14.07
C PRO A 358 24.85 39.31 13.53
N VAL A 359 25.05 39.73 12.28
CA VAL A 359 26.34 39.77 11.59
C VAL A 359 27.02 41.12 11.90
N PRO A 360 28.30 41.18 12.29
CA PRO A 360 29.00 42.45 12.47
C PRO A 360 29.33 43.08 11.11
N PRO A 361 29.35 44.42 10.99
CA PRO A 361 29.58 45.09 9.73
C PRO A 361 31.03 44.94 9.27
N ARG A 362 31.21 44.63 7.98
CA ARG A 362 32.50 44.69 7.30
C ARG A 362 32.92 46.14 7.13
N THR A 363 33.99 46.55 7.80
CA THR A 363 34.71 47.79 7.51
C THR A 363 35.33 47.72 6.11
N LYS A 364 35.02 48.72 5.29
CA LYS A 364 35.68 48.95 4.00
C LYS A 364 37.07 49.53 4.26
N GLU A 365 38.06 48.96 3.59
CA GLU A 365 39.38 49.58 3.40
C GLU A 365 39.20 51.02 2.88
N LYS A 366 39.87 51.97 3.53
CA LYS A 366 40.22 53.27 2.94
C LYS A 366 41.74 53.34 2.89
N GLU A 367 42.23 53.54 1.68
CA GLU A 367 43.60 53.89 1.34
C GLU A 367 44.09 55.15 2.05
N HIS A 368 45.41 55.22 2.11
CA HIS A 368 46.27 56.16 2.82
C HIS A 368 46.01 57.66 2.56
N ARG A 369 46.24 58.46 3.61
CA ARG A 369 46.83 59.81 3.47
C ARG A 369 47.74 60.10 4.66
N TYR A 370 49.01 60.33 4.34
CA TYR A 370 50.04 60.88 5.24
C TYR A 370 49.68 62.31 5.67
N HIS A 371 49.81 62.65 6.95
CA HIS A 371 50.60 63.79 7.46
C HIS A 371 50.52 63.97 8.99
N LYS A 372 51.70 63.84 9.63
CA LYS A 372 52.38 64.77 10.57
C LYS A 372 51.81 65.09 11.96
N LEU A 373 52.78 65.13 12.91
CA LEU A 373 52.83 65.74 14.26
C LEU A 373 52.46 64.76 15.41
N ALA A 374 53.41 64.07 16.05
CA ALA A 374 54.49 64.51 16.94
C ALA A 374 54.04 64.93 18.37
N SER A 375 54.60 64.21 19.35
CA SER A 375 55.01 64.68 20.69
C SER A 375 54.01 64.63 21.87
N VAL A 376 54.61 64.31 23.04
CA VAL A 376 54.15 64.44 24.45
C VAL A 376 53.29 63.27 24.94
N ARG A 377 53.77 62.23 25.64
CA ARG A 377 54.66 62.09 26.83
C ARG A 377 54.10 62.71 28.11
N SER A 378 53.74 61.81 29.04
CA SER A 378 53.76 61.94 30.51
C SER A 378 52.44 62.22 31.23
N ARG A 379 52.17 61.34 32.23
CA ARG A 379 51.64 61.60 33.59
C ARG A 379 50.23 62.22 33.65
N GLU A 380 49.31 61.78 34.50
CA GLU A 380 49.41 61.42 35.91
C GLU A 380 48.13 60.69 36.32
N GLN A 381 48.23 59.78 37.29
CA GLN A 381 47.12 59.40 38.16
C GLN A 381 46.93 60.51 39.20
N GLY A 382 45.67 60.88 39.43
CA GLY A 382 45.20 61.76 40.50
C GLY A 382 43.69 61.67 40.53
#